data_AF-A0ABD3QMU9-F1
#
_entry.id   AF-A0ABD3QMU9-F1
#
_cell.length_a   1.000
_cell.length_b   1.000
_cell.length_c   1.000
_cell.angle_alpha   90.00
_cell.angle_beta   90.00
_cell.angle_gamma   90.00
#
_symmetry.space_group_name_H-M   'P 1'
#
loop_
_entity.id
_entity.type
_entity.pdbx_description
1 polymer ?
#
loop_
_entity_poly.entity_id
_entity_poly.type
_entity_poly.pdbx_seq_one_letter_code
_entity_poly.pdbx_strand_id
1 'polypeptide(L)'
;MVSQSNISVRQNKALSTVRSVFVINPRKEVSLIMTYPVQIGRNFDEILRAVDALQRNEKYNVITPANWVHGDETIVPPLYSDEDAIEKFGYMQKKTDHVRFTKDPMVMSHKGKGADGKWVDVPIEVNVTADDATGTTHDGSDDASDDGYNEFLAFLNGANDVK
;
A
#
# COMPACT_ATOMS: atom_id res chain seq x y z
N MET A 1 50.09 -45.91 5.41
CA MET A 1 49.01 -46.04 4.42
C MET A 1 47.86 -45.16 4.86
N VAL A 2 47.58 -44.10 4.10
CA VAL A 2 46.52 -43.11 4.35
C VAL A 2 45.21 -43.65 3.77
N SER A 3 44.11 -43.55 4.51
CA SER A 3 42.85 -43.01 3.99
C SER A 3 41.82 -42.91 5.13
N GLN A 4 41.86 -41.80 5.87
CA GLN A 4 40.65 -41.27 6.48
C GLN A 4 40.21 -40.07 5.64
N SER A 5 39.67 -40.35 4.45
CA SER A 5 38.90 -39.37 3.71
C SER A 5 37.51 -39.97 3.51
N ASN A 6 36.49 -39.37 4.15
CA ASN A 6 35.17 -39.11 3.59
C ASN A 6 34.15 -38.73 4.69
N ILE A 7 34.45 -37.68 5.45
CA ILE A 7 33.38 -36.85 6.03
C ILE A 7 33.64 -35.43 5.53
N SER A 8 33.18 -35.17 4.31
CA SER A 8 33.07 -33.82 3.78
C SER A 8 31.95 -33.79 2.74
N VAL A 9 30.73 -34.10 3.16
CA VAL A 9 29.60 -33.38 2.58
C VAL A 9 29.53 -32.09 3.37
N ARG A 10 30.31 -31.09 2.94
CA ARG A 10 30.05 -29.70 3.33
C ARG A 10 28.58 -29.50 3.00
N GLN A 11 27.76 -29.35 4.04
CA GLN A 11 26.38 -28.88 3.93
C GLN A 11 26.43 -27.73 2.92
N ASN A 12 25.87 -27.94 1.74
CA ASN A 12 25.68 -26.88 0.80
C ASN A 12 24.66 -25.97 1.47
N LYS A 13 25.14 -25.02 2.28
CA LYS A 13 24.33 -23.97 2.88
C LYS A 13 23.85 -23.18 1.68
N ALA A 14 22.75 -23.62 1.08
CA ALA A 14 22.03 -22.86 0.09
C ALA A 14 21.96 -21.45 0.66
N LEU A 15 22.50 -20.48 -0.09
CA LEU A 15 22.40 -19.07 0.23
C LEU A 15 20.90 -18.74 0.18
N SER A 16 20.22 -19.05 1.28
CA SER A 16 18.80 -18.87 1.39
C SER A 16 18.62 -17.37 1.59
N THR A 17 18.20 -16.71 0.52
CA THR A 17 17.92 -15.28 0.56
C THR A 17 16.80 -15.04 1.56
N VAL A 18 17.03 -14.13 2.50
CA VAL A 18 15.96 -13.67 3.38
C VAL A 18 14.93 -12.96 2.51
N ARG A 19 13.63 -13.19 2.76
CA ARG A 19 12.55 -12.65 1.94
C ARG A 19 12.24 -11.24 2.44
N SER A 20 12.92 -10.24 1.88
CA SER A 20 12.67 -8.83 2.19
C SER A 20 11.73 -8.18 1.17
N VAL A 21 10.82 -7.34 1.66
CA VAL A 21 9.94 -6.47 0.89
C VAL A 21 10.34 -5.03 1.20
N PHE A 22 10.57 -4.24 0.16
CA PHE A 22 10.86 -2.81 0.26
C PHE A 22 9.74 -2.04 -0.43
N VAL A 23 9.08 -1.16 0.32
CA VAL A 23 8.14 -0.19 -0.25
C VAL A 23 8.89 1.12 -0.41
N ILE A 24 8.99 1.60 -1.65
CA ILE A 24 9.74 2.80 -2.02
C ILE A 24 8.74 3.86 -2.47
N ASN A 25 8.83 5.06 -1.90
CA ASN A 25 7.96 6.17 -2.28
C ASN A 25 8.42 6.85 -3.60
N PRO A 26 7.61 7.74 -4.20
CA PRO A 26 8.01 8.49 -5.40
C PRO A 26 9.28 9.37 -5.19
N ARG A 27 9.62 9.69 -3.95
CA ARG A 27 10.85 10.39 -3.57
C ARG A 27 12.09 9.49 -3.55
N LYS A 28 11.95 8.20 -3.89
CA LYS A 28 13.01 7.18 -3.89
C LYS A 28 13.57 6.86 -2.50
N GLU A 29 12.79 7.11 -1.46
CA GLU A 29 13.11 6.76 -0.08
C GLU A 29 12.37 5.49 0.32
N VAL A 30 13.02 4.66 1.14
CA VAL A 30 12.40 3.45 1.68
C VAL A 30 11.41 3.83 2.77
N SER A 31 10.12 3.58 2.52
CA SER A 31 9.03 3.91 3.45
C SER A 31 8.72 2.78 4.43
N LEU A 32 8.92 1.53 3.99
CA LEU A 32 8.65 0.35 4.82
C LEU A 32 9.51 -0.84 4.37
N ILE A 33 10.00 -1.59 5.36
CA ILE A 33 10.79 -2.81 5.16
C ILE A 33 10.12 -3.93 5.98
N MET A 34 9.82 -5.05 5.32
CA MET A 34 9.39 -6.28 6.01
C MET A 34 10.33 -7.41 5.64
N THR A 35 10.80 -8.15 6.64
CA THR A 35 11.78 -9.21 6.45
C THR A 35 11.26 -10.49 7.05
N TYR A 36 11.02 -11.49 6.20
CA TYR A 36 10.54 -12.82 6.60
C TYR A 36 11.67 -13.85 6.46
N PRO A 37 11.77 -14.80 7.41
CA PRO A 37 12.68 -15.93 7.26
C PRO A 37 12.18 -16.85 6.14
N VAL A 38 13.07 -17.69 5.61
CA VAL A 38 12.81 -18.47 4.39
C VAL A 38 11.67 -19.48 4.52
N GLN A 39 11.40 -19.92 5.76
CA GLN A 39 10.39 -20.90 6.14
C GLN A 39 8.96 -20.31 6.20
N ILE A 40 8.82 -18.99 6.29
CA ILE A 40 7.53 -18.33 6.51
C ILE A 40 7.12 -17.59 5.23
N GLY A 41 5.88 -17.85 4.80
CA GLY A 41 5.26 -17.13 3.69
C GLY A 41 4.97 -15.67 4.03
N ARG A 42 5.00 -14.80 3.02
CA ARG A 42 4.58 -13.40 3.17
C ARG A 42 3.06 -13.33 3.21
N ASN A 43 2.52 -12.40 4.00
CA ASN A 43 1.11 -12.01 3.91
C ASN A 43 1.00 -10.84 2.91
N PHE A 44 0.40 -11.09 1.74
CA PHE A 44 0.22 -10.05 0.71
C PHE A 44 -0.87 -9.05 1.09
N ASP A 45 -1.88 -9.45 1.85
CA ASP A 45 -2.91 -8.53 2.34
C ASP A 45 -2.30 -7.48 3.26
N GLU A 46 -1.31 -7.86 4.08
CA GLU A 46 -0.57 -6.91 4.92
C GLU A 46 0.29 -5.96 4.08
N ILE A 47 0.88 -6.45 2.99
CA ILE A 47 1.65 -5.59 2.07
C ILE A 47 0.71 -4.54 1.46
N LEU A 48 -0.46 -4.95 0.95
CA LEU A 48 -1.45 -4.04 0.37
C LEU A 48 -1.98 -3.04 1.42
N ARG A 49 -2.38 -3.53 2.60
CA ARG A 49 -2.85 -2.70 3.72
C ARG A 49 -1.81 -1.66 4.15
N ALA A 50 -0.54 -2.04 4.20
CA ALA A 50 0.55 -1.15 4.56
C ALA A 50 0.81 -0.09 3.48
N VAL A 51 0.78 -0.46 2.19
CA VAL A 51 0.87 0.50 1.08
C VAL A 51 -0.30 1.48 1.12
N ASP A 52 -1.50 0.98 1.38
CA ASP A 52 -2.70 1.77 1.57
C ASP A 52 -2.54 2.79 2.72
N ALA A 53 -2.05 2.35 3.87
CA ALA A 53 -1.79 3.22 5.01
C ALA A 53 -0.76 4.32 4.68
N LEU A 54 0.33 3.96 3.99
CA LEU A 54 1.37 4.90 3.56
C LEU A 54 0.80 5.97 2.60
N GLN A 55 0.00 5.57 1.63
CA GLN A 55 -0.64 6.50 0.70
C GLN A 55 -1.61 7.47 1.41
N ARG A 56 -2.32 6.99 2.44
CA ARG A 56 -3.23 7.84 3.24
C ARG A 56 -2.48 8.85 4.08
N ASN A 57 -1.36 8.44 4.67
CA ASN A 57 -0.48 9.35 5.39
C ASN A 57 0.05 10.45 4.46
N GLU A 58 0.58 10.08 3.29
CA GLU A 58 1.16 11.06 2.34
C GLU A 58 0.10 12.03 1.80
N LYS A 59 -1.10 11.54 1.45
CA LYS A 59 -2.14 12.36 0.79
C LYS A 59 -2.92 13.24 1.77
N TYR A 60 -3.22 12.74 2.96
CA TYR A 60 -4.15 13.42 3.88
C TYR A 60 -3.51 13.86 5.19
N ASN A 61 -2.26 13.46 5.44
CA ASN A 61 -1.55 13.66 6.70
C ASN A 61 -2.33 13.12 7.91
N VAL A 62 -2.71 11.83 7.83
CA VAL A 62 -3.36 11.08 8.90
C VAL A 62 -2.51 9.86 9.29
N ILE A 63 -2.68 9.35 10.51
CA ILE A 63 -1.97 8.18 11.03
C ILE A 63 -2.95 7.00 11.11
N THR A 64 -2.58 5.83 10.60
CA THR A 64 -3.42 4.63 10.72
C THR A 64 -3.13 3.89 12.03
N PRO A 65 -4.13 3.55 12.86
CA PRO A 65 -3.93 2.79 14.09
C PRO A 65 -3.51 1.33 13.84
N ALA A 66 -3.19 0.62 14.92
CA ALA A 66 -2.92 -0.81 14.86
C ALA A 66 -4.13 -1.58 14.28
N ASN A 67 -3.84 -2.56 13.42
CA ASN A 67 -4.85 -3.38 12.72
C ASN A 67 -5.83 -2.59 11.85
N TRP A 68 -5.53 -1.32 11.54
CA TRP A 68 -6.36 -0.49 10.67
C TRP A 68 -6.57 -1.16 9.31
N VAL A 69 -7.82 -1.21 8.86
CA VAL A 69 -8.20 -1.57 7.49
C VAL A 69 -8.88 -0.40 6.79
N HIS A 70 -8.99 -0.50 5.46
CA HIS A 70 -9.63 0.54 4.65
C HIS A 70 -11.01 0.92 5.20
N GLY A 71 -11.22 2.23 5.43
CA GLY A 71 -12.48 2.76 5.96
C GLY A 71 -12.56 2.86 7.49
N ASP A 72 -11.62 2.27 8.23
CA ASP A 72 -11.52 2.46 9.68
C ASP A 72 -11.10 3.90 10.02
N GLU A 73 -11.42 4.32 11.24
CA GLU A 73 -10.98 5.62 11.76
C GLU A 73 -9.45 5.74 11.77
N THR A 74 -9.00 6.96 11.48
CA THR A 74 -7.59 7.34 11.48
C THR A 74 -7.29 8.23 12.69
N ILE A 75 -6.01 8.46 12.96
CA ILE A 75 -5.53 9.29 14.06
C ILE A 75 -4.99 10.60 13.50
N VAL A 76 -5.37 11.70 14.15
CA VAL A 76 -4.86 13.02 13.85
C VAL A 76 -3.41 13.14 14.34
N PRO A 77 -2.46 13.56 13.50
CA PRO A 77 -1.08 13.79 13.93
C PRO A 77 -1.00 14.78 15.08
N PRO A 78 -0.03 14.64 16.00
CA PRO A 78 0.14 15.54 17.14
C PRO A 78 0.57 16.96 16.73
N LEU A 79 0.94 17.17 15.46
CA LEU A 79 1.35 18.45 14.89
C LEU A 79 0.20 19.45 14.77
N TYR A 80 -1.05 18.98 14.78
CA TYR A 80 -2.24 19.84 14.69
C TYR A 80 -2.73 20.25 16.08
N SER A 81 -3.11 21.52 16.25
CA SER A 81 -3.92 21.94 17.40
C SER A 81 -5.31 21.28 17.34
N ASP A 82 -6.06 21.32 18.44
CA ASP A 82 -7.41 20.73 18.46
C ASP A 82 -8.34 21.52 17.50
N GLU A 83 -8.15 22.83 17.39
CA GLU A 83 -8.88 23.73 16.48
C GLU A 83 -8.55 23.43 15.01
N ASP A 84 -7.26 23.39 14.65
CA ASP A 84 -6.83 23.11 13.27
C ASP A 84 -7.26 21.70 12.82
N ALA A 85 -7.25 20.74 13.74
CA ALA A 85 -7.69 19.39 13.48
C ALA A 85 -9.19 19.33 13.17
N ILE A 86 -10.02 20.05 13.93
CA ILE A 86 -11.46 20.12 13.68
C ILE A 86 -11.74 20.86 12.37
N GLU A 87 -11.02 21.94 12.06
CA GLU A 87 -11.18 22.64 10.79
C GLU A 87 -10.81 21.75 9.60
N LYS A 88 -9.68 21.03 9.68
CA LYS A 88 -9.18 20.20 8.59
C LYS A 88 -9.99 18.91 8.40
N PHE A 89 -10.31 18.22 9.49
CA PHE A 89 -10.92 16.89 9.44
C PHE A 89 -12.41 16.88 9.80
N GLY A 90 -12.98 17.99 10.28
CA GLY A 90 -14.41 18.15 10.61
C GLY A 90 -14.89 17.39 11.85
N TYR A 91 -14.35 16.20 12.10
CA TYR A 91 -14.67 15.35 13.24
C TYR A 91 -13.39 14.96 13.97
N MET A 92 -13.39 15.09 15.29
CA MET A 92 -12.29 14.64 16.13
C MET A 92 -12.83 14.09 17.45
N GLN A 93 -12.43 12.86 17.79
CA GLN A 93 -12.72 12.22 19.07
C GLN A 93 -11.42 12.06 19.86
N LYS A 94 -11.30 12.84 20.93
CA LYS A 94 -10.14 12.78 21.84
C LYS A 94 -10.30 11.63 22.82
N LYS A 95 -9.41 10.63 22.74
CA LYS A 95 -9.30 9.56 23.76
C LYS A 95 -8.28 9.94 24.84
N THR A 96 -7.17 10.52 24.42
CA THR A 96 -6.14 11.13 25.28
C THR A 96 -5.62 12.39 24.61
N ASP A 97 -4.77 13.16 25.29
CA ASP A 97 -4.18 14.38 24.71
C ASP A 97 -3.40 14.15 23.41
N HIS A 98 -2.89 12.94 23.20
CA HIS A 98 -2.09 12.58 22.03
C HIS A 98 -2.81 11.62 21.06
N VAL A 99 -3.86 10.94 21.51
CA VAL A 99 -4.62 9.99 20.69
C VAL A 99 -5.99 10.59 20.39
N ARG A 100 -6.09 11.18 19.20
CA ARG A 100 -7.26 11.84 18.67
C ARG A 100 -7.69 11.12 17.41
N PHE A 101 -8.86 10.50 17.42
CA PHE A 101 -9.42 9.81 16.27
C PHE A 101 -10.16 10.78 15.36
N THR A 102 -10.12 10.52 14.07
CA THR A 102 -10.89 11.18 13.03
C THR A 102 -11.36 10.16 12.00
N LYS A 103 -12.37 10.49 11.20
CA LYS A 103 -12.85 9.57 10.17
C LYS A 103 -11.80 9.46 9.05
N ASP A 104 -11.80 8.33 8.33
CA ASP A 104 -10.92 8.18 7.16
C ASP A 104 -11.22 9.30 6.14
N PRO A 105 -10.26 10.18 5.81
CA PRO A 105 -10.48 11.29 4.88
C PRO A 105 -10.91 10.83 3.48
N MET A 106 -10.63 9.58 3.09
CA MET A 106 -11.15 9.00 1.85
C MET A 106 -12.66 8.75 1.93
N VAL A 107 -13.16 8.31 3.09
CA VAL A 107 -14.59 8.17 3.38
C VAL A 107 -15.24 9.54 3.65
N MET A 108 -14.46 10.54 4.09
CA MET A 108 -14.93 11.93 4.24
C MET A 108 -15.09 12.68 2.91
N SER A 109 -14.70 12.08 1.78
CA SER A 109 -15.05 12.56 0.45
C SER A 109 -16.44 11.98 0.12
N HIS A 110 -17.52 12.73 0.26
CA HIS A 110 -17.64 14.06 -0.29
C HIS A 110 -18.49 14.95 0.59
N LYS A 111 -18.01 16.16 0.86
CA LYS A 111 -18.90 17.31 0.84
C LYS A 111 -18.35 18.34 -0.13
N GLY A 112 -18.94 18.41 -1.32
CA GLY A 112 -18.72 19.54 -2.22
C GLY A 112 -19.60 20.71 -1.78
N LYS A 113 -19.19 21.96 -2.02
CA LYS A 113 -20.16 23.07 -1.97
C LYS A 113 -21.05 22.94 -3.20
N GLY A 114 -22.33 22.68 -3.00
CA GLY A 114 -23.33 22.79 -4.06
C GLY A 114 -23.38 24.21 -4.60
N ALA A 115 -24.06 24.42 -5.73
CA ALA A 115 -24.23 25.74 -6.33
C ALA A 115 -24.91 26.76 -5.38
N ASP A 116 -25.55 26.29 -4.31
CA ASP A 116 -26.18 27.05 -3.23
C ASP A 116 -25.24 27.38 -2.04
N GLY A 117 -23.97 26.98 -2.12
CA GLY A 117 -22.96 27.19 -1.08
C GLY A 117 -23.08 26.25 0.13
N LYS A 118 -24.03 25.30 0.11
CA LYS A 118 -24.19 24.31 1.18
C LYS A 118 -23.33 23.08 0.90
N TRP A 119 -22.86 22.48 1.99
CA TRP A 119 -22.06 21.27 1.93
C TRP A 119 -22.95 20.06 1.62
N VAL A 120 -22.77 19.45 0.46
CA VAL A 120 -23.57 18.31 -0.03
C VAL A 120 -22.70 17.13 -0.40
N ASP A 121 -23.21 15.93 -0.18
CA ASP A 121 -22.51 14.71 -0.55
C ASP A 121 -22.44 14.58 -2.09
N VAL A 122 -21.21 14.52 -2.62
CA VAL A 122 -20.89 14.35 -4.04
C VAL A 122 -20.37 12.89 -4.23
N PRO A 123 -20.41 12.29 -5.43
CA PRO A 123 -19.84 10.95 -5.65
C PRO A 123 -18.38 11.00 -6.15
N ILE A 124 -17.57 10.01 -5.75
CA ILE A 124 -16.14 9.90 -6.14
C ILE A 124 -16.04 9.68 -7.65
N GLU A 125 -15.52 10.67 -8.36
CA GLU A 125 -14.92 10.43 -9.67
C GLU A 125 -13.62 9.66 -9.48
N VAL A 126 -13.69 8.34 -9.70
CA VAL A 126 -12.51 7.51 -9.86
C VAL A 126 -11.91 7.83 -11.22
N ASN A 127 -11.08 8.87 -11.27
CA ASN A 127 -10.22 9.11 -12.43
C ASN A 127 -9.09 8.09 -12.40
N VAL A 128 -9.33 6.94 -13.05
CA VAL A 128 -8.26 6.10 -13.57
C VAL A 128 -7.67 6.87 -14.75
N THR A 129 -6.71 7.74 -14.49
CA THR A 129 -5.82 8.19 -15.56
C THR A 129 -4.94 6.98 -15.88
N ALA A 130 -5.39 6.14 -16.82
CA ALA A 130 -4.43 5.55 -17.73
C ALA A 130 -3.78 6.76 -18.39
N ASP A 131 -2.54 7.05 -18.02
CA ASP A 131 -1.71 8.03 -18.73
C ASP A 131 -1.84 7.66 -20.20
N ASP A 132 -2.53 8.52 -20.92
CA ASP A 132 -2.77 8.45 -22.34
C ASP A 132 -1.41 8.39 -23.01
N ALA A 133 -1.00 7.18 -23.38
CA ALA A 133 0.14 6.85 -24.22
C ALA A 133 -0.07 7.36 -25.66
N THR A 134 -0.44 8.62 -25.81
CA THR A 134 -0.39 9.38 -27.06
C THR A 134 0.66 10.48 -26.96
N GLY A 135 1.81 10.16 -26.38
CA GLY A 135 3.07 10.84 -26.67
C GLY A 135 3.77 10.08 -27.79
N THR A 136 3.65 10.57 -29.02
CA THR A 136 4.43 10.10 -30.17
C THR A 136 5.93 10.18 -29.85
N THR A 137 6.57 9.06 -29.54
CA THR A 137 7.99 8.86 -29.78
C THR A 137 8.13 7.94 -30.98
N HIS A 138 8.57 8.55 -32.07
CA HIS A 138 8.99 7.85 -33.27
C HIS A 138 10.40 7.29 -33.01
N ASP A 139 10.63 6.05 -33.43
CA ASP A 139 11.86 5.23 -33.27
C ASP A 139 11.82 4.29 -32.06
N GLY A 140 12.18 3.02 -32.12
CA GLY A 140 12.52 2.10 -33.19
C GLY A 140 12.90 0.78 -32.50
N SER A 141 12.30 -0.34 -32.96
CA SER A 141 12.73 -1.74 -32.75
C SER A 141 12.87 -2.26 -31.31
N ASP A 142 11.95 -3.16 -30.91
CA ASP A 142 12.24 -4.51 -30.38
C ASP A 142 11.25 -4.98 -29.29
N ASP A 143 10.24 -5.71 -29.76
CA ASP A 143 9.56 -6.88 -29.20
C ASP A 143 9.74 -7.21 -27.70
N ALA A 144 8.73 -6.84 -26.90
CA ALA A 144 8.32 -7.59 -25.71
C ALA A 144 6.79 -7.73 -25.75
N SER A 145 6.33 -8.97 -25.95
CA SER A 145 4.94 -9.32 -26.20
C SER A 145 4.11 -9.22 -24.91
N ASP A 146 2.91 -8.66 -25.08
CA ASP A 146 1.91 -8.21 -24.08
C ASP A 146 1.13 -9.39 -23.43
N ASP A 147 1.80 -10.53 -23.26
CA ASP A 147 1.16 -11.84 -23.05
C ASP A 147 1.01 -12.17 -21.56
N GLY A 148 1.92 -11.63 -20.73
CA GLY A 148 2.06 -12.06 -19.34
C GLY A 148 0.97 -11.55 -18.39
N TYR A 149 0.37 -10.39 -18.69
CA TYR A 149 -0.64 -9.81 -17.80
C TYR A 149 -2.00 -10.52 -17.94
N ASN A 150 -2.35 -10.92 -19.16
CA ASN A 150 -3.61 -11.61 -19.44
C ASN A 150 -3.58 -13.07 -18.96
N GLU A 151 -2.42 -13.75 -19.01
CA GLU A 151 -2.27 -15.10 -18.45
C GLU A 151 -2.35 -15.12 -16.90
N PHE A 152 -1.81 -14.09 -16.23
CA PHE A 152 -1.88 -13.98 -14.78
C PHE A 152 -3.32 -13.74 -14.27
N LEU A 153 -4.10 -12.94 -14.99
CA LEU A 153 -5.52 -12.72 -14.69
C LEU A 153 -6.37 -13.98 -14.92
N ALA A 154 -6.04 -14.79 -15.92
CA ALA A 154 -6.68 -16.08 -16.16
C ALA A 154 -6.40 -17.09 -15.03
N PHE A 155 -5.16 -17.11 -14.50
CA PHE A 155 -4.80 -17.95 -13.36
C PHE A 155 -5.56 -17.58 -12.07
N LEU A 156 -5.66 -16.29 -11.76
CA LEU A 156 -6.37 -15.82 -10.57
C LEU A 156 -7.88 -16.09 -10.64
N ASN A 157 -8.49 -15.95 -11.83
CA ASN A 157 -9.91 -16.24 -12.02
C ASN A 157 -10.23 -17.74 -12.06
N GLY A 158 -9.27 -18.59 -12.48
CA GLY A 158 -9.42 -20.05 -12.49
C GLY A 158 -9.27 -20.73 -11.12
N ALA A 159 -8.72 -20.05 -10.12
CA ALA A 159 -8.49 -20.63 -8.79
C ALA A 159 -9.74 -20.64 -7.88
N ASN A 160 -10.84 -19.98 -8.30
CA ASN A 160 -12.10 -19.94 -7.55
C ASN A 160 -13.07 -21.08 -7.90
N ASP A 161 -12.68 -22.02 -8.77
CA ASP A 161 -13.53 -23.12 -9.22
C ASP A 161 -12.87 -24.48 -8.94
N VAL A 162 -12.58 -24.75 -7.66
CA VAL A 162 -12.33 -26.11 -7.17
C VAL A 162 -13.07 -26.28 -5.83
N LYS A 163 -14.05 -27.18 -5.87
CA LYS A 163 -14.82 -27.72 -4.73
C LYS A 163 -13.93 -28.41 -3.70
#